data_AF-I4C383-F1
#
_entry.id   AF-I4C383-F1
#
_cell.length_a   1.000
_cell.length_b   1.000
_cell.length_c   1.000
_cell.angle_alpha   90.00
_cell.angle_beta   90.00
_cell.angle_gamma   90.00
#
_symmetry.space_group_name_H-M   'P 1'
#
loop_
_entity.id
_entity.type
_entity.pdbx_description
1 polymer ?
#
loop_
_entity_poly.entity_id
_entity_poly.type
_entity_poly.pdbx_seq_one_letter_code
_entity_poly.pdbx_strand_id
1 'polypeptide(L)'
;MIIECENTEDDILAFNYYHFEHSPAARRDQYLMRYVIPITASVVLTLISGFYELVLWSTVFWLGVLLVWILLFPKLYWWVLERQLRSFLREGQNRMMIGKRVFSLEADSVVETTESGQSKTKWNAVEKIVKNEDCIFIYNSSVTAYVVPRRAFESEDEFNRFFETAGKFKAQSATTT
;
A
#
# COMPACT_ATOMS: atom_id res chain seq x y z
N MET A 1 -16.04 -4.97 20.67
CA MET A 1 -16.75 -3.91 19.91
C MET A 1 -16.93 -4.42 18.50
N ILE A 2 -18.12 -4.32 17.91
CA ILE A 2 -18.44 -4.86 16.58
C ILE A 2 -18.85 -3.72 15.66
N ILE A 3 -18.28 -3.64 14.46
CA ILE A 3 -18.58 -2.62 13.44
C ILE A 3 -18.83 -3.31 12.11
N GLU A 4 -19.95 -3.00 11.48
CA GLU A 4 -20.27 -3.45 10.13
C GLU A 4 -19.89 -2.35 9.14
N CYS A 5 -19.17 -2.70 8.08
CA CYS A 5 -18.78 -1.76 7.04
C CYS A 5 -18.88 -2.40 5.67
N GLU A 6 -18.89 -1.57 4.63
CA GLU A 6 -18.83 -2.01 3.25
C GLU A 6 -17.67 -1.29 2.58
N ASN A 7 -16.64 -2.03 2.15
CA ASN A 7 -15.48 -1.44 1.49
C ASN A 7 -15.75 -1.35 -0.02
N THR A 8 -15.57 -0.17 -0.60
CA THR A 8 -15.65 0.05 -2.05
C THR A 8 -14.27 -0.04 -2.70
N GLU A 9 -14.24 -0.17 -4.03
CA GLU A 9 -12.99 -0.13 -4.80
C GLU A 9 -12.21 1.16 -4.56
N ASP A 10 -12.91 2.30 -4.48
CA ASP A 10 -12.30 3.61 -4.30
C ASP A 10 -11.63 3.75 -2.92
N ASP A 11 -12.23 3.17 -1.86
CA ASP A 11 -11.63 3.16 -0.51
C ASP A 11 -10.32 2.35 -0.48
N ILE A 12 -10.27 1.24 -1.21
CA ILE A 12 -9.07 0.39 -1.33
C ILE A 12 -8.01 1.10 -2.16
N LEU A 13 -8.40 1.79 -3.24
CA LEU A 13 -7.49 2.60 -4.06
C LEU A 13 -6.91 3.76 -3.24
N ALA A 14 -7.73 4.46 -2.46
CA ALA A 14 -7.31 5.54 -1.57
C ALA A 14 -6.37 5.04 -0.47
N PHE A 15 -6.67 3.88 0.14
CA PHE A 15 -5.76 3.23 1.09
C PHE A 15 -4.42 2.89 0.45
N ASN A 16 -4.42 2.23 -0.71
CA ASN A 16 -3.18 1.86 -1.39
C ASN A 16 -2.38 3.11 -1.74
N TYR A 17 -3.03 4.15 -2.26
CA TYR A 17 -2.38 5.43 -2.54
C TYR A 17 -1.66 5.99 -1.30
N TYR A 18 -2.38 6.08 -0.18
CA TYR A 18 -1.85 6.59 1.09
C TYR A 18 -0.70 5.71 1.63
N HIS A 19 -0.84 4.39 1.54
CA HIS A 19 0.18 3.42 1.96
C HIS A 19 1.45 3.51 1.12
N PHE A 20 1.32 3.62 -0.21
CA PHE A 20 2.44 3.76 -1.13
C PHE A 20 3.22 5.06 -0.90
N GLU A 21 2.54 6.16 -0.56
CA GLU A 21 3.17 7.46 -0.31
C GLU A 21 3.95 7.51 1.02
N HIS A 22 3.47 6.79 2.04
CA HIS A 22 4.02 6.78 3.39
C HIS A 22 4.91 5.55 3.70
N SER A 23 5.00 4.58 2.79
CA SER A 23 5.86 3.40 2.96
C SER A 23 7.30 3.67 2.49
N PRO A 24 8.31 3.55 3.39
CA PRO A 24 9.71 3.75 3.01
C PRO A 24 10.22 2.67 2.03
N ALA A 25 9.64 1.46 2.06
CA ALA A 25 9.97 0.39 1.13
C ALA A 25 9.49 0.71 -0.29
N ALA A 26 8.26 1.20 -0.43
CA ALA A 26 7.72 1.65 -1.71
C ALA A 26 8.54 2.81 -2.29
N ARG A 27 8.93 3.78 -1.46
CA ARG A 27 9.78 4.90 -1.88
C ARG A 27 11.16 4.43 -2.34
N ARG A 28 11.73 3.41 -1.67
CA ARG A 28 13.02 2.81 -2.05
C ARG A 28 12.93 2.09 -3.39
N ASP A 29 11.90 1.28 -3.60
CA ASP A 29 11.70 0.55 -4.84
C ASP A 29 11.43 1.50 -6.01
N GLN A 30 10.65 2.55 -5.80
CA GLN A 30 10.47 3.64 -6.77
C GLN A 30 11.78 4.34 -7.10
N TYR A 31 12.64 4.62 -6.11
CA TYR A 31 13.94 5.23 -6.34
C TYR A 31 14.87 4.31 -7.15
N LEU A 32 14.91 3.02 -6.81
CA LEU A 32 15.70 2.01 -7.53
C LEU A 32 15.23 1.88 -8.99
N MET A 33 13.93 1.77 -9.23
CA MET A 33 13.36 1.64 -10.57
C MET A 33 13.48 2.93 -11.39
N ARG A 34 13.34 4.10 -10.76
CA ARG A 34 13.39 5.40 -11.45
C ARG A 34 14.79 5.84 -11.81
N TYR A 35 15.77 5.59 -10.96
CA TYR A 35 17.12 6.14 -11.11
C TYR A 35 18.18 5.05 -11.25
N VAL A 36 18.24 4.08 -10.33
CA VAL A 36 19.37 3.15 -10.25
C VAL A 36 19.44 2.22 -11.47
N ILE A 37 18.32 1.60 -11.85
CA ILE A 37 18.26 0.70 -13.02
C ILE A 37 18.61 1.44 -14.33
N PRO A 38 17.96 2.56 -14.69
CA PRO A 38 18.25 3.24 -15.95
C PRO A 38 19.64 3.89 -15.99
N ILE A 39 20.14 4.42 -14.88
CA ILE A 39 21.50 4.98 -14.81
C ILE A 39 22.54 3.88 -14.98
N THR A 40 22.41 2.77 -14.27
CA THR A 40 23.36 1.64 -14.41
C THR A 40 23.34 1.06 -15.82
N ALA A 41 22.16 0.88 -16.42
CA ALA A 41 22.02 0.45 -17.81
C ALA A 41 22.71 1.44 -18.78
N SER A 42 22.50 2.74 -18.61
CA SER A 42 23.09 3.78 -19.47
C SER A 42 24.61 3.83 -19.36
N VAL A 43 25.16 3.66 -18.16
CA VAL A 43 26.61 3.56 -17.95
C VAL A 43 27.19 2.34 -18.67
N VAL A 44 26.56 1.17 -18.51
CA VAL A 44 27.01 -0.08 -19.18
C VAL A 44 26.97 0.08 -20.69
N LEU A 45 25.89 0.63 -21.25
CA LEU A 45 25.75 0.84 -22.68
C LEU A 45 26.77 1.83 -23.24
N THR A 46 27.10 2.87 -22.47
CA THR A 46 28.14 3.84 -22.83
C THR A 46 29.52 3.16 -22.86
N LEU A 47 29.86 2.34 -21.86
CA LEU A 47 31.11 1.58 -21.82
C LEU A 47 31.24 0.62 -23.00
N ILE A 48 30.16 -0.08 -23.37
CA ILE A 48 30.14 -0.97 -24.56
C ILE A 48 30.39 -0.16 -25.84
N SER A 49 29.75 1.01 -25.99
CA SER A 49 29.94 1.86 -27.17
C SER A 49 31.37 2.43 -27.30
N GLY A 50 32.11 2.50 -26.17
CA GLY A 50 33.54 2.80 -26.09
C GLY A 50 34.42 1.93 -26.98
N PHE A 51 34.03 0.67 -27.17
CA PHE A 51 34.79 -0.30 -27.96
C PHE A 51 34.61 -0.15 -29.48
N TYR A 52 33.65 0.66 -29.93
CA TYR A 52 33.25 0.76 -31.34
C TYR A 52 33.45 2.17 -31.95
N GLU A 53 34.22 3.05 -31.29
CA GLU A 53 34.48 4.46 -31.70
C GLU A 53 33.24 5.36 -31.89
N LEU A 54 32.04 4.91 -31.52
CA LEU A 54 30.76 5.62 -31.67
C LEU A 54 30.30 6.39 -30.41
N VAL A 55 31.23 6.69 -29.50
CA VAL A 55 30.97 7.12 -28.10
C VAL A 55 30.13 8.39 -27.98
N LEU A 56 30.39 9.42 -28.78
CA LEU A 56 29.73 10.72 -28.60
C LEU A 56 28.23 10.65 -28.93
N TRP A 57 27.87 10.05 -30.06
CA TRP A 57 26.48 9.94 -30.50
C TRP A 57 25.67 8.96 -29.64
N SER A 58 26.27 7.83 -29.25
CA SER A 58 25.63 6.86 -28.35
C SER A 58 25.35 7.48 -26.98
N THR A 59 26.30 8.24 -26.42
CA THR A 59 26.15 8.86 -25.09
C THR A 59 25.04 9.90 -25.09
N VAL A 60 24.99 10.78 -26.10
CA VAL A 60 23.93 11.80 -26.22
C VAL A 60 22.56 11.15 -26.38
N PHE A 61 22.46 10.07 -27.16
CA PHE A 61 21.22 9.31 -27.31
C PHE A 61 20.74 8.70 -25.98
N TRP A 62 21.62 7.99 -25.25
CA TRP A 62 21.24 7.36 -23.98
C TRP A 62 20.90 8.37 -22.89
N LEU A 63 21.57 9.52 -22.84
CA LEU A 63 21.20 10.62 -21.95
C LEU A 63 19.80 11.17 -22.28
N GLY A 64 19.46 11.30 -23.56
CA GLY A 64 18.12 11.68 -24.00
C GLY A 64 17.06 10.68 -23.56
N VAL A 65 17.31 9.38 -23.76
CA VAL A 65 16.39 8.30 -23.33
C VAL A 65 16.20 8.33 -21.80
N LEU A 66 17.28 8.51 -21.04
CA LEU A 66 17.24 8.57 -19.59
C LEU A 66 16.47 9.79 -19.09
N LEU A 67 16.64 10.95 -19.72
CA LEU A 67 15.87 12.15 -19.40
C LEU A 67 14.37 11.95 -19.65
N VAL A 68 14.00 11.39 -20.81
CA VAL A 68 12.60 11.08 -21.13
C VAL A 68 12.03 10.08 -20.13
N TRP A 69 12.79 9.04 -19.76
CA TRP A 69 12.39 8.07 -18.74
C TRP A 69 12.11 8.75 -17.39
N ILE A 70 13.02 9.58 -16.88
CA ILE A 70 12.85 10.25 -15.58
C ILE A 70 11.61 11.16 -15.55
N LEU A 71 11.31 11.81 -16.68
CA LEU A 71 10.16 12.70 -16.83
C LEU A 71 8.83 11.93 -16.96
N LEU A 72 8.82 10.82 -17.71
CA LEU A 72 7.61 10.02 -17.95
C LEU A 72 7.32 9.03 -16.82
N PHE A 73 8.34 8.57 -16.08
CA PHE A 73 8.22 7.58 -15.01
C PHE A 73 7.11 7.89 -13.99
N PRO A 74 7.00 9.10 -13.39
CA PRO A 74 5.95 9.35 -12.40
C PRO A 74 4.54 9.15 -12.97
N LYS A 75 4.29 9.59 -14.21
CA LYS A 75 2.98 9.40 -14.86
C LYS A 75 2.75 7.93 -15.22
N LEU A 76 3.75 7.27 -15.79
CA LEU A 76 3.64 5.88 -16.22
C LEU A 76 3.48 4.93 -15.03
N TYR A 77 4.22 5.16 -13.95
CA TYR A 77 4.12 4.39 -12.72
C TYR A 77 2.71 4.47 -12.13
N TRP A 78 2.16 5.68 -11.99
CA TRP A 78 0.79 5.86 -11.49
C TRP A 78 -0.24 5.18 -12.40
N TRP A 79 -0.11 5.32 -13.71
CA TRP A 79 -1.02 4.68 -14.65
C TRP A 79 -0.97 3.15 -14.61
N VAL A 80 0.24 2.57 -14.52
CA VAL A 80 0.44 1.12 -14.39
C VAL A 80 -0.09 0.62 -13.04
N LEU A 81 0.18 1.34 -11.95
CA LEU A 81 -0.28 0.98 -10.62
C LEU A 81 -1.80 1.00 -10.53
N GLU A 82 -2.44 2.06 -11.02
CA GLU A 82 -3.90 2.15 -11.09
C GLU A 82 -4.49 1.03 -11.95
N ARG A 83 -3.89 0.77 -13.13
CA ARG A 83 -4.36 -0.29 -14.02
C ARG A 83 -4.18 -1.67 -13.41
N GLN A 84 -3.07 -1.93 -12.74
CA GLN A 84 -2.84 -3.19 -12.00
C GLN A 84 -3.84 -3.32 -10.87
N LEU A 85 -4.02 -2.30 -10.02
CA LEU A 85 -5.00 -2.31 -8.95
C LEU A 85 -6.41 -2.58 -9.51
N ARG A 86 -6.85 -1.87 -10.55
CA ARG A 86 -8.14 -2.12 -11.20
C ARG A 86 -8.25 -3.52 -11.82
N SER A 87 -7.18 -4.06 -12.41
CA SER A 87 -7.15 -5.43 -12.94
C SER A 87 -7.27 -6.45 -11.80
N PHE A 88 -6.50 -6.26 -10.72
CA PHE A 88 -6.55 -7.09 -9.51
C PHE A 88 -7.94 -7.06 -8.84
N LEU A 89 -8.62 -5.91 -8.85
CA LEU A 89 -10.00 -5.78 -8.34
C LEU A 89 -11.01 -6.49 -9.26
N ARG A 90 -10.83 -6.43 -10.59
CA ARG A 90 -11.73 -7.05 -11.59
C ARG A 90 -11.60 -8.56 -11.72
N GLU A 91 -10.42 -9.13 -11.49
CA GLU A 91 -10.16 -10.58 -11.69
C GLU A 91 -10.80 -11.50 -10.63
N GLY A 92 -11.66 -10.96 -9.75
CA GLY A 92 -12.57 -11.76 -8.92
C GLY A 92 -11.92 -12.51 -7.76
N GLN A 93 -10.59 -12.55 -7.66
CA GLN A 93 -9.87 -13.11 -6.52
C GLN A 93 -9.95 -12.23 -5.25
N ASN A 94 -10.46 -11.00 -5.37
CA ASN A 94 -10.54 -10.01 -4.28
C ASN A 94 -11.97 -9.63 -3.83
N ARG A 95 -12.98 -10.50 -4.03
CA ARG A 95 -14.20 -10.46 -3.18
C ARG A 95 -13.86 -10.49 -1.68
N MET A 96 -12.66 -10.98 -1.34
CA MET A 96 -12.09 -10.91 0.00
C MET A 96 -11.70 -9.51 0.48
N MET A 97 -11.60 -8.48 -0.36
CA MET A 97 -11.21 -7.10 0.04
C MET A 97 -12.35 -6.08 -0.13
N ILE A 98 -13.24 -6.27 -1.11
CA ILE A 98 -14.39 -5.41 -1.41
C ILE A 98 -15.66 -6.05 -0.86
N GLY A 99 -16.62 -5.24 -0.41
CA GLY A 99 -17.94 -5.69 0.02
C GLY A 99 -18.14 -5.63 1.53
N LYS A 100 -19.19 -6.29 2.03
CA LYS A 100 -19.59 -6.25 3.43
C LYS A 100 -18.59 -6.98 4.33
N ARG A 101 -18.19 -6.31 5.40
CA ARG A 101 -17.26 -6.81 6.40
C ARG A 101 -17.77 -6.45 7.79
N VAL A 102 -17.48 -7.32 8.75
CA VAL A 102 -17.75 -7.10 10.16
C VAL A 102 -16.45 -7.21 10.92
N PHE A 103 -16.07 -6.12 11.57
CA PHE A 103 -14.89 -6.06 12.43
C PHE A 103 -15.30 -6.23 13.88
N SER A 104 -14.75 -7.25 14.55
CA SER A 104 -14.88 -7.44 15.99
C SER A 104 -13.53 -7.22 16.66
N LEU A 105 -13.47 -6.25 17.56
CA LEU A 105 -12.36 -6.06 18.47
C LEU A 105 -12.59 -6.95 19.70
N GLU A 106 -11.81 -8.03 19.79
CA GLU A 106 -11.72 -8.93 20.95
C GLU A 106 -10.52 -8.53 21.82
N ALA A 107 -10.48 -9.02 23.07
CA ALA A 107 -9.42 -8.66 24.01
C ALA A 107 -8.02 -9.15 23.57
N ASP A 108 -7.94 -10.28 22.87
CA ASP A 108 -6.71 -10.93 22.44
C ASP A 108 -6.40 -10.72 20.94
N SER A 109 -7.37 -10.24 20.17
CA SER A 109 -7.30 -10.22 18.72
C SER A 109 -8.30 -9.27 18.04
N VAL A 110 -8.03 -8.98 16.78
CA VAL A 110 -8.99 -8.39 15.84
C VAL A 110 -9.52 -9.49 14.92
N VAL A 111 -10.83 -9.55 14.77
CA VAL A 111 -11.52 -10.49 13.89
C VAL A 111 -12.23 -9.72 12.79
N GLU A 112 -12.00 -10.14 11.55
CA GLU A 112 -12.68 -9.65 10.37
C GLU A 112 -13.52 -10.78 9.78
N THR A 113 -14.81 -10.54 9.60
CA THR A 113 -15.72 -11.49 8.96
C THR A 113 -16.21 -10.89 7.66
N THR A 114 -16.09 -11.63 6.56
CA THR A 114 -16.56 -11.27 5.22
C THR A 114 -17.48 -12.37 4.69
N GLU A 115 -18.17 -12.13 3.57
CA GLU A 115 -18.95 -13.18 2.90
C GLU A 115 -18.10 -14.41 2.50
N SER A 116 -16.81 -14.20 2.28
CA SER A 116 -15.87 -15.24 1.88
C SER A 116 -15.22 -16.02 3.03
N GLY A 117 -15.35 -15.55 4.27
CA GLY A 117 -14.75 -16.22 5.42
C GLY A 117 -14.39 -15.27 6.57
N GLN A 118 -13.66 -15.81 7.56
CA GLN A 118 -13.25 -15.08 8.75
C GLN A 118 -11.73 -15.09 8.90
N SER A 119 -11.16 -13.93 9.21
CA SER A 119 -9.74 -13.74 9.51
C SER A 119 -9.59 -13.28 10.96
N LYS A 120 -8.67 -13.89 11.71
CA LYS A 120 -8.40 -13.55 13.12
C LYS A 120 -6.92 -13.26 13.29
N THR A 121 -6.59 -12.02 13.66
CA THR A 121 -5.21 -11.57 13.88
C THR A 121 -5.02 -11.21 15.34
N LYS A 122 -4.06 -11.85 16.01
CA LYS A 122 -3.71 -11.51 17.39
C LYS A 122 -3.08 -10.11 17.47
N TRP A 123 -3.34 -9.39 18.55
CA TRP A 123 -2.82 -8.03 18.73
C TRP A 123 -1.29 -7.92 18.68
N ASN A 124 -0.58 -8.97 19.10
CA ASN A 124 0.88 -9.03 19.03
C ASN A 124 1.44 -9.15 17.60
N ALA A 125 0.63 -9.62 16.64
CA ALA A 125 0.97 -9.68 15.23
C ALA A 125 0.60 -8.39 14.47
N VAL A 126 -0.10 -7.46 15.12
CA VAL A 126 -0.46 -6.17 14.52
C VAL A 126 0.74 -5.22 14.55
N GLU A 127 1.31 -4.94 13.38
CA GLU A 127 2.52 -4.11 13.24
C GLU A 127 2.29 -2.66 13.69
N LYS A 128 1.18 -2.05 13.28
CA LYS A 128 0.78 -0.68 13.63
C LYS A 128 -0.69 -0.42 13.36
N ILE A 129 -1.24 0.58 14.04
CA ILE A 129 -2.60 1.07 13.82
C ILE A 129 -2.48 2.55 13.48
N VAL A 130 -3.07 2.96 12.37
CA VAL A 130 -2.99 4.33 11.86
C VAL A 130 -4.41 4.83 11.61
N LYS A 131 -4.67 6.10 11.90
CA LYS A 131 -5.93 6.78 11.63
C LYS A 131 -5.66 7.99 10.76
N ASN A 132 -6.45 8.19 9.71
CA ASN A 132 -6.54 9.46 8.98
C ASN A 132 -7.98 10.01 9.07
N GLU A 133 -8.29 11.04 8.29
CA GLU A 133 -9.62 11.68 8.32
C GLU A 133 -10.73 10.74 7.84
N ASP A 134 -10.41 9.81 6.93
CA ASP A 134 -11.40 8.99 6.23
C ASP A 134 -11.47 7.53 6.71
N CYS A 135 -10.41 7.00 7.33
CA CYS A 135 -10.22 5.57 7.57
C CYS A 135 -9.32 5.27 8.78
N ILE A 136 -9.52 4.08 9.36
CA ILE A 136 -8.58 3.44 10.28
C ILE A 136 -7.95 2.25 9.57
N PHE A 137 -6.62 2.14 9.69
CA PHE A 137 -5.80 1.08 9.10
C PHE A 137 -5.16 0.25 10.22
N ILE A 138 -5.52 -1.03 10.30
CA ILE A 138 -4.90 -1.99 11.22
C ILE A 138 -3.97 -2.90 10.41
N TYR A 139 -2.67 -2.67 10.51
CA TYR A 139 -1.67 -3.39 9.72
C TYR A 139 -1.44 -4.79 10.29
N ASN A 140 -1.80 -5.82 9.51
CA ASN A 140 -1.52 -7.21 9.81
C ASN A 140 -0.23 -7.72 9.13
N SER A 141 0.35 -6.93 8.21
CA SER A 141 1.71 -7.10 7.70
C SER A 141 2.26 -5.75 7.23
N SER A 142 3.50 -5.75 6.72
CA SER A 142 4.14 -4.58 6.15
C SER A 142 3.44 -4.03 4.90
N VAL A 143 2.62 -4.85 4.22
CA VAL A 143 1.98 -4.52 2.93
C VAL A 143 0.47 -4.72 2.92
N THR A 144 -0.12 -5.23 4.01
CA THR A 144 -1.57 -5.45 4.13
C THR A 144 -2.10 -4.82 5.41
N ALA A 145 -3.31 -4.28 5.34
CA ALA A 145 -4.03 -3.79 6.49
C ALA A 145 -5.53 -4.04 6.36
N TYR A 146 -6.20 -4.18 7.49
CA TYR A 146 -7.64 -4.05 7.58
C TYR A 146 -8.00 -2.57 7.44
N VAL A 147 -8.89 -2.26 6.50
CA VAL A 147 -9.37 -0.91 6.22
C VAL A 147 -10.78 -0.77 6.79
N VAL A 148 -10.93 0.12 7.77
CA VAL A 148 -12.22 0.43 8.41
C VAL A 148 -12.59 1.88 8.06
N PRO A 149 -13.53 2.10 7.13
CA PRO A 149 -13.92 3.45 6.70
C PRO A 149 -14.64 4.23 7.82
N ARG A 150 -14.42 5.54 7.90
CA ARG A 150 -15.11 6.44 8.84
C ARG A 150 -16.63 6.43 8.65
N ARG A 151 -17.10 6.21 7.41
CA ARG A 151 -18.54 6.08 7.08
C ARG A 151 -19.22 4.87 7.71
N ALA A 152 -18.47 3.92 8.26
CA ALA A 152 -19.02 2.77 8.98
C ALA A 152 -19.48 3.12 10.41
N PHE A 153 -19.18 4.32 10.89
CA PHE A 153 -19.45 4.76 12.25
C PHE A 153 -20.56 5.80 12.26
N GLU A 154 -21.42 5.78 13.27
CA GLU A 154 -22.53 6.73 13.39
C GLU A 154 -22.05 8.12 13.79
N SER A 155 -20.88 8.21 14.44
CA SER A 155 -20.33 9.45 14.95
C SER A 155 -18.80 9.46 14.96
N GLU A 156 -18.22 10.65 14.96
CA GLU A 156 -16.78 10.85 15.14
C GLU A 156 -16.28 10.29 16.48
N ASP A 157 -17.09 10.38 17.53
CA ASP A 157 -16.76 9.81 18.83
C ASP A 157 -16.68 8.28 18.79
N GLU A 158 -17.54 7.62 18.02
CA GLU A 158 -17.47 6.17 17.83
C GLU A 158 -16.24 5.77 17.03
N PHE A 159 -15.93 6.50 15.96
CA PHE A 159 -14.71 6.31 15.16
C PHE A 159 -13.44 6.44 16.03
N ASN A 160 -13.37 7.49 16.86
CA ASN A 160 -12.26 7.71 17.77
C ASN A 160 -12.19 6.62 18.86
N ARG A 161 -13.32 6.24 19.45
CA ARG A 161 -13.38 5.16 20.44
C ARG A 161 -12.91 3.82 19.88
N PHE A 162 -13.25 3.50 18.64
CA PHE A 162 -12.75 2.28 17.98
C PHE A 162 -11.23 2.30 17.86
N PHE A 163 -10.66 3.41 17.37
CA PHE A 163 -9.21 3.58 17.27
C PHE A 163 -8.51 3.45 18.63
N GLU A 164 -9.02 4.13 19.66
CA GLU A 164 -8.45 4.08 21.00
C GLU A 164 -8.53 2.66 21.61
N THR A 165 -9.64 1.96 21.40
CA THR A 165 -9.84 0.60 21.90
C THR A 165 -8.86 -0.36 21.25
N ALA A 166 -8.70 -0.29 19.93
CA ALA A 166 -7.71 -1.09 19.20
C ALA A 166 -6.27 -0.77 19.67
N GLY A 167 -5.96 0.51 19.90
CA GLY A 167 -4.68 0.96 20.45
C GLY A 167 -4.41 0.40 21.85
N LYS A 168 -5.41 0.41 22.74
CA LYS A 168 -5.31 -0.14 24.10
C LYS A 168 -5.02 -1.64 24.08
N PHE A 169 -5.76 -2.42 23.29
CA PHE A 169 -5.55 -3.86 23.20
C PHE A 169 -4.17 -4.22 22.63
N LYS A 170 -3.72 -3.47 21.61
CA LYS A 170 -2.34 -3.60 21.11
C LYS A 170 -1.30 -3.34 22.21
N ALA A 171 -1.41 -2.24 22.94
CA ALA A 171 -0.46 -1.89 24.00
C ALA A 171 -0.42 -2.95 25.13
N GLN A 172 -1.58 -3.49 25.50
CA GLN A 172 -1.66 -4.57 26.49
C GLN A 172 -0.97 -5.85 26.00
N SER A 173 -1.14 -6.22 24.74
CA SER A 173 -0.48 -7.41 24.17
C SER A 173 1.04 -7.33 24.12
N ALA A 174 1.60 -6.11 24.02
CA ALA A 174 3.04 -5.87 24.03
C ALA A 174 3.67 -5.99 25.44
N THR A 175 2.87 -5.90 26.51
CA THR A 175 3.35 -5.99 27.90
C THR A 175 3.41 -7.43 28.42
N THR A 176 2.72 -8.36 27.76
CA THR A 176 2.60 -9.77 28.16
C THR A 176 3.64 -10.67 27.49
N THR A 177 4.56 -10.11 26.69
CA THR A 177 5.65 -10.83 26.02
C THR A 177 6.97 -10.52 26.71
#